data_AF-A0A971V6H8-F1
#
_entry.id   AF-A0A971V6H8-F1
#
_cell.length_a   1.000
_cell.length_b   1.000
_cell.length_c   1.000
_cell.angle_alpha   90.00
_cell.angle_beta   90.00
_cell.angle_gamma   90.00
#
_symmetry.space_group_name_H-M   'P 1'
#
loop_
_entity.id
_entity.type
_entity.pdbx_description
1 polymer ?
#
loop_
_entity_poly.entity_id
_entity_poly.type
_entity_poly.pdbx_seq_one_letter_code
_entity_poly.pdbx_strand_id
1 'polypeptide(L)'
;MGLFSKPEYKETKMPIRYVEDEQELKDGLISLESYSSVEGITKYFYCLYGVKNPSLYDDGFFDAMVSKLRASEGHAVLVRLKYKNEKLKDFNLDLDDLAKEFGDVGFLQLDRLAWGINDTSSVKER
;
A
#
# COMPACT_ATOMS: atom_id res chain seq x y z
N MET A 1 16.42 0.36 34.99
CA MET A 1 16.23 1.40 33.95
C MET A 1 15.59 0.73 32.75
N GLY A 2 14.32 1.02 32.45
CA GLY A 2 13.54 0.28 31.47
C GLY A 2 13.95 0.63 30.04
N LEU A 3 14.58 -0.31 29.33
CA LEU A 3 14.97 -0.14 27.92
C LEU A 3 13.78 -0.39 27.00
N PHE A 4 12.92 0.60 26.82
CA PHE A 4 12.09 0.69 25.61
C PHE A 4 12.75 1.68 24.67
N SER A 5 13.43 1.19 23.63
CA SER A 5 13.90 2.06 22.55
C SER A 5 12.72 2.78 21.91
N LYS A 6 12.91 4.07 21.66
CA LYS A 6 11.95 4.87 20.90
C LYS A 6 11.91 4.36 19.46
N PRO A 7 10.72 4.34 18.83
CA PRO A 7 10.64 4.05 17.41
C PRO A 7 11.31 5.15 16.59
N GLU A 8 11.97 4.75 15.52
CA GLU A 8 12.50 5.64 14.48
C GLU A 8 11.61 5.51 13.24
N TYR A 9 11.40 6.62 12.51
CA TYR A 9 10.62 6.64 11.29
C TYR A 9 11.49 7.11 10.13
N LYS A 10 11.41 6.40 9.00
CA LYS A 10 12.08 6.76 7.75
C LYS A 10 11.07 6.80 6.63
N GLU A 11 11.12 7.83 5.81
CA GLU A 11 10.24 7.99 4.66
C GLU A 11 11.04 7.80 3.38
N THR A 12 10.47 7.08 2.42
CA THR A 12 11.10 6.86 1.13
C THR A 12 10.03 6.66 0.05
N LYS A 13 10.25 7.20 -1.15
CA LYS A 13 9.44 6.85 -2.33
C LYS A 13 9.79 5.41 -2.72
N MET A 14 8.76 4.58 -2.91
CA MET A 14 8.90 3.20 -3.37
C MET A 14 7.98 2.97 -4.57
N PRO A 15 8.41 2.20 -5.59
CA PRO A 15 7.51 1.77 -6.65
C PRO A 15 6.28 1.09 -6.07
N ILE A 16 5.12 1.31 -6.69
CA ILE A 16 3.86 0.68 -6.29
C ILE A 16 3.33 -0.22 -7.41
N ARG A 17 2.67 -1.30 -7.02
CA ARG A 17 1.99 -2.23 -7.91
C ARG A 17 0.62 -2.56 -7.36
N TYR A 18 -0.31 -2.76 -8.28
CA TYR A 18 -1.61 -3.34 -7.97
C TYR A 18 -1.48 -4.87 -7.88
N VAL A 19 -1.93 -5.44 -6.77
CA VAL A 19 -2.04 -6.90 -6.59
C VAL A 19 -3.46 -7.28 -6.96
N GLU A 20 -3.64 -7.74 -8.19
CA GLU A 20 -4.97 -8.06 -8.70
C GLU A 20 -5.43 -9.43 -8.22
N ASP A 21 -6.56 -9.44 -7.50
CA ASP A 21 -7.27 -10.64 -7.09
C ASP A 21 -8.78 -10.47 -7.35
N GLU A 22 -9.36 -11.42 -8.10
CA GLU A 22 -10.77 -11.33 -8.51
C GLU A 22 -11.75 -11.45 -7.36
N GLN A 23 -11.40 -12.20 -6.30
CA GLN A 23 -12.28 -12.35 -5.15
C GLN A 23 -12.28 -11.08 -4.33
N GLU A 24 -11.09 -10.52 -4.08
CA GLU A 24 -10.95 -9.23 -3.39
C GLU A 24 -11.70 -8.12 -4.14
N LEU A 25 -11.59 -8.06 -5.47
CA LEU A 25 -12.35 -7.11 -6.29
C LEU A 25 -13.87 -7.25 -6.14
N LYS A 26 -14.40 -8.47 -6.12
CA LYS A 26 -15.83 -8.73 -5.90
C LYS A 26 -16.28 -8.30 -4.50
N ASP A 27 -15.40 -8.42 -3.52
CA ASP A 27 -15.63 -8.00 -2.14
C ASP A 27 -15.35 -6.49 -1.93
N GLY A 28 -15.03 -5.76 -3.01
CA GLY A 28 -14.78 -4.32 -2.98
C GLY A 28 -13.43 -3.94 -2.37
N LEU A 29 -12.46 -4.84 -2.40
CA LEU A 29 -11.16 -4.68 -1.78
C LEU A 29 -10.07 -4.36 -2.82
N ILE A 30 -9.08 -3.59 -2.38
CA ILE A 30 -7.93 -3.18 -3.18
C ILE A 30 -6.66 -3.58 -2.48
N SER A 31 -5.84 -4.37 -3.17
CA SER A 31 -4.53 -4.78 -2.68
C SER A 31 -3.42 -4.06 -3.42
N LEU A 32 -2.55 -3.41 -2.65
CA LEU A 32 -1.40 -2.65 -3.13
C LEU A 32 -0.13 -3.23 -2.53
N GLU A 33 0.91 -3.25 -3.34
CA GLU A 33 2.23 -3.64 -2.91
C GLU A 33 3.24 -2.56 -3.30
N SER A 34 4.07 -2.15 -2.35
CA SER A 34 5.28 -1.39 -2.65
C SER A 34 6.51 -2.23 -2.32
N TYR A 35 7.66 -1.94 -2.92
CA TYR A 35 8.86 -2.75 -2.69
C TYR A 35 10.13 -1.92 -2.69
N SER A 36 11.09 -2.33 -1.88
CA SER A 36 12.42 -1.73 -1.81
C SER A 36 13.42 -2.71 -1.19
N SER A 37 14.72 -2.47 -1.42
CA SER A 37 15.76 -3.12 -0.62
C SER A 37 15.76 -2.55 0.80
N VAL A 38 15.65 -3.41 1.79
CA VAL A 38 15.81 -3.11 3.22
C VAL A 38 16.84 -4.07 3.77
N GLU A 39 17.92 -3.54 4.36
CA GLU A 39 19.01 -4.36 4.93
C GLU A 39 19.63 -5.33 3.90
N GLY A 40 19.68 -4.92 2.63
CA GLY A 40 20.23 -5.74 1.53
C GLY A 40 19.29 -6.82 1.00
N ILE A 41 18.08 -6.93 1.54
CA ILE A 41 17.05 -7.90 1.09
C ILE A 41 15.87 -7.12 0.51
N THR A 42 15.38 -7.54 -0.66
CA THR A 42 14.14 -6.97 -1.19
C THR A 42 12.97 -7.35 -0.30
N LYS A 43 12.23 -6.35 0.19
CA LYS A 43 11.01 -6.52 0.96
C LYS A 43 9.82 -5.99 0.17
N TYR A 44 8.69 -6.65 0.34
CA TYR A 44 7.41 -6.31 -0.26
C TYR A 44 6.44 -5.88 0.84
N PHE A 45 5.89 -4.69 0.69
CA PHE A 45 5.04 -4.01 1.65
C PHE A 45 3.60 -4.07 1.14
N TYR A 46 2.91 -5.11 1.56
CA TYR A 46 1.55 -5.41 1.13
C TYR A 46 0.52 -4.69 2.01
N CYS A 47 -0.47 -4.05 1.41
CA CYS A 47 -1.63 -3.50 2.09
C CYS A 47 -2.92 -3.90 1.37
N LEU A 48 -3.89 -4.36 2.16
CA LEU A 48 -5.27 -4.58 1.74
C LEU A 48 -6.11 -3.40 2.23
N TYR A 49 -6.86 -2.79 1.33
CA TYR A 49 -7.73 -1.66 1.58
C TYR A 49 -9.18 -1.98 1.28
N GLY A 50 -10.08 -1.38 2.04
CA GLY A 50 -11.50 -1.25 1.70
C GLY A 50 -11.87 0.22 1.53
N VAL A 51 -13.00 0.50 0.87
CA VAL A 51 -13.52 1.86 0.76
C VAL A 51 -14.38 2.18 1.99
N LYS A 52 -14.10 3.31 2.63
CA LYS A 52 -14.82 3.75 3.85
C LYS A 52 -16.31 3.97 3.62
N ASN A 53 -16.68 4.44 2.43
CA ASN A 53 -18.05 4.79 2.09
C ASN A 53 -18.63 3.81 1.06
N PRO A 54 -19.60 2.97 1.45
CA PRO A 54 -20.25 2.03 0.55
C PRO A 54 -20.90 2.66 -0.68
N SER A 55 -21.33 3.93 -0.61
CA SER A 55 -21.98 4.58 -1.76
C SER A 55 -21.05 4.82 -2.95
N LEU A 56 -19.73 4.68 -2.76
CA LEU A 56 -18.71 4.84 -3.81
C LEU A 56 -18.49 3.55 -4.64
N TYR A 57 -19.17 2.46 -4.31
CA TYR A 57 -19.21 1.28 -5.16
C TYR A 57 -20.28 1.41 -6.25
N ASP A 58 -21.38 2.09 -5.96
CA ASP A 58 -22.56 2.14 -6.84
C ASP A 58 -22.44 3.17 -7.98
N ASP A 59 -21.46 4.09 -7.93
CA ASP A 59 -21.28 5.18 -8.90
C ASP A 59 -20.14 4.91 -9.92
N GLY A 60 -19.56 3.71 -9.93
CA GLY A 60 -18.44 3.34 -10.79
C GLY A 60 -17.09 3.96 -10.38
N PHE A 61 -17.04 4.64 -9.23
CA PHE A 61 -15.80 5.21 -8.71
C PHE A 61 -14.77 4.13 -8.36
N PHE A 62 -15.21 3.02 -7.78
CA PHE A 62 -14.33 1.87 -7.50
C PHE A 62 -13.68 1.32 -8.78
N ASP A 63 -14.46 1.13 -9.84
CA ASP A 63 -13.95 0.62 -11.13
C ASP A 63 -12.95 1.59 -11.78
N ALA A 64 -13.19 2.89 -11.66
CA ALA A 64 -12.25 3.92 -12.13
C ALA A 64 -10.94 3.89 -11.35
N MET A 65 -10.99 3.69 -10.03
CA MET A 65 -9.81 3.56 -9.18
C MET A 65 -8.99 2.32 -9.55
N VAL A 66 -9.64 1.16 -9.68
CA VAL A 66 -9.00 -0.10 -10.11
C VAL A 66 -8.34 0.06 -11.48
N SER A 67 -9.00 0.74 -12.42
CA SER A 67 -8.44 0.98 -13.76
C SER A 67 -7.15 1.80 -13.72
N LYS A 68 -7.06 2.81 -12.84
CA LYS A 68 -5.82 3.58 -12.62
C LYS A 68 -4.72 2.72 -12.00
N LEU A 69 -5.08 1.90 -11.02
CA LEU A 69 -4.14 1.01 -10.34
C LEU A 69 -3.57 -0.07 -11.28
N ARG A 70 -4.36 -0.58 -12.23
CA ARG A 70 -3.83 -1.48 -13.28
C ARG A 70 -2.75 -0.83 -14.15
N ALA A 71 -2.76 0.49 -14.27
CA ALA A 71 -1.75 1.29 -14.96
C ALA A 71 -0.66 1.84 -14.01
N SER A 72 -0.49 1.25 -12.81
CA SER A 72 0.47 1.72 -11.80
C SER A 72 1.95 1.49 -12.14
N GLU A 73 2.26 0.81 -13.25
CA GLU A 73 3.66 0.61 -13.66
C GLU A 73 4.39 1.95 -13.84
N GLY A 74 5.57 2.08 -13.23
CA GLY A 74 6.36 3.31 -13.27
C GLY A 74 5.97 4.35 -12.22
N HIS A 75 4.89 4.16 -11.46
CA HIS A 75 4.51 5.03 -10.36
C HIS A 75 5.21 4.63 -9.05
N ALA A 76 5.42 5.62 -8.19
CA ALA A 76 6.01 5.43 -6.87
C ALA A 76 5.30 6.27 -5.83
N VAL A 77 5.15 5.74 -4.62
CA VAL A 77 4.47 6.41 -3.51
C VAL A 77 5.35 6.50 -2.28
N LEU A 78 5.10 7.50 -1.45
CA LEU A 78 5.77 7.66 -0.18
C LEU A 78 5.37 6.53 0.78
N VAL A 79 6.36 5.86 1.34
CA VAL A 79 6.18 4.82 2.35
C VAL A 79 6.95 5.22 3.59
N ARG A 80 6.24 5.27 4.73
CA ARG A 80 6.81 5.56 6.04
C ARG A 80 7.10 4.27 6.78
N LEU A 81 8.37 3.92 6.90
CA LEU A 81 8.87 2.75 7.62
C LEU A 81 9.07 3.06 9.10
N LYS A 82 8.70 2.13 9.97
CA LYS A 82 8.89 2.21 11.42
C LYS A 82 9.91 1.19 11.89
N TYR A 83 10.98 1.66 12.50
CA TYR A 83 12.04 0.85 13.07
C TYR A 83 11.98 0.87 14.60
N LYS A 84 12.32 -0.25 15.24
CA LYS A 84 12.52 -0.35 16.69
C LYS A 84 13.63 -1.34 16.98
N ASN A 85 14.64 -0.90 17.77
CA ASN A 85 15.89 -1.65 17.95
C ASN A 85 16.52 -2.04 16.61
N GLU A 86 16.64 -1.07 15.69
CA GLU A 86 17.21 -1.24 14.34
C GLU A 86 16.46 -2.22 13.42
N LYS A 87 15.40 -2.87 13.90
CA LYS A 87 14.57 -3.79 13.11
C LYS A 87 13.35 -3.08 12.57
N LEU A 88 13.07 -3.29 11.29
CA LEU A 88 11.79 -2.89 10.69
C LEU A 88 10.63 -3.61 11.39
N LYS A 89 9.60 -2.86 11.80
CA LYS A 89 8.45 -3.36 12.57
C LYS A 89 7.10 -3.13 11.92
N ASP A 90 6.97 -2.07 11.14
CA ASP A 90 5.70 -1.62 10.58
C ASP A 90 5.99 -0.66 9.43
N PHE A 91 4.98 -0.36 8.65
CA PHE A 91 5.03 0.66 7.62
C PHE A 91 3.66 1.30 7.42
N ASN A 92 3.64 2.43 6.73
CA ASN A 92 2.41 3.04 6.23
C ASN A 92 2.64 3.55 4.81
N LEU A 93 1.79 3.13 3.87
CA LEU A 93 1.72 3.71 2.54
C LEU A 93 0.92 5.02 2.64
N ASP A 94 1.50 6.12 2.17
CA ASP A 94 0.89 7.44 2.24
C ASP A 94 -0.23 7.60 1.18
N LEU A 95 -1.48 7.63 1.63
CA LEU A 95 -2.64 7.76 0.75
C LEU A 95 -2.78 9.15 0.15
N ASP A 96 -2.25 10.20 0.79
CA ASP A 96 -2.23 11.55 0.23
C ASP A 96 -1.22 11.63 -0.94
N ASP A 97 -0.06 11.00 -0.81
CA ASP A 97 0.90 10.89 -1.90
C ASP A 97 0.37 9.99 -3.02
N LEU A 98 -0.30 8.87 -2.69
CA LEU A 98 -0.99 8.02 -3.67
C LEU A 98 -2.05 8.80 -4.46
N ALA A 99 -2.90 9.56 -3.76
CA ALA A 99 -3.93 10.37 -4.38
C ALA A 99 -3.34 11.41 -5.35
N LYS A 100 -2.21 12.05 -4.98
CA LYS A 100 -1.51 13.00 -5.84
C LYS A 100 -0.87 12.31 -7.05
N GLU A 101 -0.21 11.18 -6.84
CA GLU A 101 0.47 10.40 -7.87
C GLU A 101 -0.49 9.99 -9.00
N PHE A 102 -1.70 9.56 -8.64
CA PHE A 102 -2.74 9.16 -9.59
C PHE A 102 -3.73 10.28 -9.96
N GLY A 103 -3.55 11.50 -9.44
CA GLY A 103 -4.44 12.63 -9.67
C GLY A 103 -5.89 12.36 -9.26
N ASP A 104 -6.10 11.58 -8.19
CA ASP A 104 -7.40 11.12 -7.73
C ASP A 104 -7.54 11.19 -6.21
N VAL A 105 -8.32 12.16 -5.73
CA VAL A 105 -8.63 12.32 -4.30
C VAL A 105 -9.42 11.13 -3.74
N GLY A 106 -9.93 10.26 -4.60
CA GLY A 106 -10.68 9.10 -4.19
C GLY A 106 -9.88 8.08 -3.38
N PHE A 107 -8.56 8.01 -3.59
CA PHE A 107 -7.68 7.17 -2.78
C PHE A 107 -7.68 7.54 -1.28
N LEU A 108 -8.09 8.76 -0.91
CA LEU A 108 -8.24 9.18 0.49
C LEU A 108 -9.41 8.47 1.21
N GLN A 109 -10.33 7.90 0.42
CA GLN A 109 -11.46 7.11 0.93
C GLN A 109 -11.07 5.69 1.29
N LEU A 110 -9.83 5.27 1.03
CA LEU A 110 -9.34 3.97 1.43
C LEU A 110 -9.07 3.90 2.94
N ASP A 111 -9.41 2.78 3.54
CA ASP A 111 -9.01 2.41 4.89
C ASP A 111 -8.23 1.10 4.87
N ARG A 112 -7.13 1.05 5.63
CA ARG A 112 -6.23 -0.10 5.61
C ARG A 112 -6.80 -1.20 6.52
N LEU A 113 -7.19 -2.31 5.92
CA LEU A 113 -7.79 -3.45 6.62
C LEU A 113 -6.72 -4.44 7.10
N ALA A 114 -5.70 -4.70 6.30
CA ALA A 114 -4.60 -5.59 6.64
C ALA A 114 -3.28 -5.14 5.98
N TRP A 115 -2.16 -5.62 6.50
CA TRP A 115 -0.84 -5.36 5.93
C TRP A 115 0.15 -6.47 6.25
N GLY A 116 1.21 -6.57 5.43
CA GLY A 116 2.30 -7.52 5.62
C GLY A 116 3.63 -7.00 5.07
N ILE A 117 4.73 -7.44 5.68
CA ILE A 117 6.10 -7.22 5.17
C ILE A 117 6.63 -8.59 4.77
N ASN A 118 6.76 -8.81 3.47
CA ASN A 118 7.00 -10.12 2.87
C ASN A 118 8.37 -10.18 2.18
N ASP A 119 8.93 -11.39 2.11
CA ASP A 119 10.19 -11.68 1.39
C ASP A 119 9.95 -12.02 -0.09
N THR A 120 8.69 -12.30 -0.45
CA THR A 120 8.23 -12.61 -1.81
C THR A 120 7.08 -11.68 -2.18
N SER A 121 6.98 -11.33 -3.45
CA SER A 121 5.89 -10.52 -3.99
C SER A 121 4.57 -11.28 -3.93
N SER A 122 3.49 -10.57 -3.64
CA SER A 122 2.10 -11.05 -3.76
C SER A 122 1.53 -10.86 -5.17
N VAL A 123 2.22 -10.11 -6.04
CA VAL A 123 1.85 -9.98 -7.45
C VAL A 123 2.09 -11.32 -8.14
N LYS A 124 1.04 -11.91 -8.71
CA LYS A 124 1.14 -13.12 -9.54
C LYS A 124 1.71 -12.72 -10.90
N GLU A 125 2.82 -13.32 -11.32
CA GLU A 125 3.32 -13.18 -12.69
C GLU A 125 2.25 -13.76 -13.64
N ARG A 126 1.86 -12.97 -14.66
CA ARG A 126 0.88 -13.36 -15.68
C ARG A 126 1.54 -14.11 -16.82
#